data_AF-A0A9E4U6W7-F1
#
_entry.id   AF-A0A9E4U6W7-F1
#
_cell.length_a   1.000
_cell.length_b   1.000
_cell.length_c   1.000
_cell.angle_alpha   90.00
_cell.angle_beta   90.00
_cell.angle_gamma   90.00
#
_symmetry.space_group_name_H-M   'P 1'
#
loop_
_entity.id
_entity.type
_entity.pdbx_description
1 polymer ?
#
loop_
_entity_poly.entity_id
_entity_poly.type
_entity_poly.pdbx_seq_one_letter_code
_entity_poly.pdbx_strand_id
1 'polypeptide(L)'
;MDVDARLKLKTKMVGAEIRAAREVSGKSIKSAADLVGVSSNTMSSYEHGRKGISLPELELLTYWLDIPVTNLLDGLPSAPERTVQFDPKVVVSFRQKMIGALLRKQRIAAEMTISQLAEKVGFPASRISAYERGTRPIPIPSLEVLVDSLGRSMDEYIDTEGQGPIAGWYRERRAYETFRSLPPDVRDFLAEPENSGFVRAAMKMREISSYKLRTLAESLAAITS
;
A
#
# COMPACT_ATOMS: atom_id res chain seq x y z
N MET A 1 6.88 21.14 36.19
CA MET A 1 6.38 21.93 35.06
C MET A 1 4.98 22.39 35.43
N ASP A 2 4.68 23.69 35.31
CA ASP A 2 3.35 24.23 35.59
C ASP A 2 2.29 23.57 34.68
N VAL A 3 1.10 23.30 35.22
CA VAL A 3 0.01 22.62 34.49
C VAL A 3 -0.36 23.42 33.24
N ASP A 4 -0.36 24.75 33.36
CA ASP A 4 -0.71 25.68 32.29
C ASP A 4 0.31 25.65 31.15
N ALA A 5 1.60 25.53 31.50
CA ALA A 5 2.68 25.35 30.53
C ALA A 5 2.56 24.01 29.77
N ARG A 6 2.20 22.92 30.48
CA ARG A 6 1.99 21.60 29.87
C ARG A 6 0.79 21.60 28.91
N LEU A 7 -0.30 22.25 29.29
CA LEU A 7 -1.48 22.39 28.42
C LEU A 7 -1.15 23.16 27.14
N LYS A 8 -0.47 24.31 27.26
CA LYS A 8 -0.04 25.12 26.11
C LYS A 8 0.87 24.34 25.16
N LEU A 9 1.82 23.57 25.71
CA LEU A 9 2.70 22.73 24.90
C LEU A 9 1.90 21.67 24.14
N LYS A 10 0.99 20.97 24.83
CA LYS A 10 0.16 19.93 24.21
C LYS A 10 -0.73 20.50 23.10
N THR A 11 -1.35 21.65 23.33
CA THR A 11 -2.18 22.34 22.32
C THR A 11 -1.38 22.71 21.07
N LYS A 12 -0.13 23.15 21.23
CA LYS A 12 0.77 23.42 20.09
C LYS A 12 1.15 22.15 19.33
N MET A 13 1.48 21.06 20.02
CA MET A 13 1.83 19.79 19.38
C MET A 13 0.66 19.26 18.54
N VAL A 14 -0.53 19.16 19.13
CA VAL A 14 -1.73 18.68 18.42
C VAL A 14 -2.07 19.58 17.24
N GLY A 15 -2.00 20.91 17.41
CA GLY A 15 -2.23 21.86 16.32
C GLY A 15 -1.25 21.68 15.16
N ALA A 16 0.03 21.51 15.46
CA ALA A 16 1.06 21.31 14.45
C ALA A 16 0.85 20.01 13.66
N GLU A 17 0.48 18.91 14.33
CA GLU A 17 0.20 17.63 13.66
C GLU A 17 -1.05 17.71 12.77
N ILE A 18 -2.14 18.35 13.22
CA ILE A 18 -3.34 18.59 12.39
C ILE A 18 -2.95 19.33 11.11
N ARG A 19 -2.12 20.37 11.24
CA ARG A 19 -1.66 21.15 10.10
C ARG A 19 -0.84 20.31 9.14
N ALA A 20 0.16 19.57 9.66
CA ALA A 20 1.02 18.72 8.86
C ALA A 20 0.21 17.67 8.09
N ALA A 21 -0.68 16.96 8.79
CA ALA A 21 -1.60 16.00 8.21
C ALA A 21 -2.46 16.61 7.09
N ARG A 22 -3.08 17.78 7.34
CA ARG A 22 -3.92 18.47 6.36
C ARG A 22 -3.13 18.86 5.11
N GLU A 23 -1.92 19.39 5.28
CA GLU A 23 -1.04 19.82 4.18
C GLU A 23 -0.57 18.62 3.34
N VAL A 24 -0.16 17.52 3.97
CA VAL A 24 0.22 16.27 3.28
C VAL A 24 -0.94 15.70 2.47
N SER A 25 -2.16 15.76 3.01
CA SER A 25 -3.37 15.33 2.29
C SER A 25 -3.86 16.33 1.23
N GLY A 26 -3.20 17.48 1.04
CA GLY A 26 -3.58 18.50 0.06
C GLY A 26 -4.91 19.20 0.36
N LYS A 27 -5.39 19.16 1.62
CA LYS A 27 -6.70 19.66 2.01
C LYS A 27 -6.62 21.14 2.42
N SER A 28 -7.64 21.91 2.06
CA SER A 28 -7.68 23.35 2.40
C SER A 28 -8.09 23.58 3.85
N ILE A 29 -7.66 24.70 4.44
CA ILE A 29 -8.10 25.11 5.78
C ILE A 29 -9.62 25.36 5.83
N LYS A 30 -10.20 25.83 4.73
CA LYS A 30 -11.64 26.07 4.61
C LYS A 30 -12.43 24.76 4.70
N SER A 31 -12.06 23.76 3.89
CA SER A 31 -12.71 22.45 3.94
C SER A 31 -12.59 21.75 5.30
N ALA A 32 -11.46 21.92 5.99
CA ALA A 32 -11.29 21.39 7.34
C ALA A 32 -12.21 22.11 8.34
N ALA A 33 -12.34 23.43 8.24
CA ALA A 33 -13.22 24.23 9.10
C ALA A 33 -14.69 23.89 8.87
N ASP A 34 -15.11 23.79 7.61
CA ASP A 34 -16.47 23.42 7.21
C ASP A 34 -16.83 22.01 7.73
N LEU A 35 -15.89 21.06 7.69
CA LEU A 35 -16.09 19.68 8.17
C LEU A 35 -16.50 19.63 9.65
N VAL A 36 -15.80 20.38 10.50
CA VAL A 36 -16.06 20.37 11.96
C VAL A 36 -17.02 21.48 12.41
N GLY A 37 -17.61 22.23 11.47
CA GLY A 37 -18.60 23.26 11.77
C GLY A 37 -18.02 24.52 12.44
N VAL A 38 -16.77 24.90 12.14
CA VAL A 38 -16.12 26.10 12.69
C VAL A 38 -15.68 27.08 11.59
N SER A 39 -15.30 28.30 11.98
CA SER A 39 -14.74 29.27 11.03
C SER A 39 -13.30 28.91 10.63
N SER A 40 -12.84 29.32 9.43
CA SER A 40 -11.44 29.13 9.02
C SER A 40 -10.43 29.79 9.97
N ASN A 41 -10.80 30.89 10.64
CA ASN A 41 -9.98 31.53 11.67
C ASN A 41 -9.86 30.66 12.93
N THR A 42 -10.95 30.00 13.32
CA THR A 42 -10.95 29.04 14.43
C THR A 42 -10.07 27.84 14.09
N MET A 43 -10.21 27.28 12.88
CA MET A 43 -9.35 26.18 12.41
C MET A 43 -7.87 26.58 12.37
N SER A 44 -7.56 27.78 11.86
CA SER A 44 -6.19 28.32 11.92
C SER A 44 -5.68 28.45 13.34
N SER A 45 -6.54 28.83 14.29
CA SER A 45 -6.16 28.93 15.70
C SER A 45 -5.93 27.58 16.35
N TYR A 46 -6.63 26.53 15.92
CA TYR A 46 -6.33 25.14 16.28
C TYR A 46 -4.95 24.73 15.75
N GLU A 47 -4.70 24.89 14.45
CA GLU A 47 -3.43 24.51 13.79
C GLU A 47 -2.19 25.21 14.36
N HIS A 48 -2.32 26.44 14.85
CA HIS A 48 -1.22 27.19 15.45
C HIS A 48 -1.12 27.03 16.98
N GLY A 49 -1.96 26.18 17.58
CA GLY A 49 -1.99 25.94 19.01
C GLY A 49 -2.39 27.14 19.86
N ARG A 50 -3.11 28.12 19.28
CA ARG A 50 -3.66 29.28 20.00
C ARG A 50 -4.94 28.93 20.74
N LYS A 51 -5.72 27.98 20.20
CA LYS A 51 -6.94 27.44 20.80
C LYS A 51 -6.86 25.91 20.76
N GLY A 52 -7.33 25.26 21.82
CA GLY A 52 -7.47 23.79 21.83
C GLY A 52 -8.66 23.35 20.97
N ILE A 53 -8.46 22.32 20.16
CA ILE A 53 -9.52 21.57 19.50
C ILE A 53 -10.13 20.57 20.51
N SER A 54 -11.43 20.32 20.41
CA SER A 54 -12.11 19.29 21.19
C SER A 54 -11.92 17.89 20.59
N LEU A 55 -12.19 16.84 21.37
CA LEU A 55 -12.07 15.47 20.90
C LEU A 55 -12.99 15.15 19.70
N PRO A 56 -14.30 15.50 19.70
CA PRO A 56 -15.17 15.21 18.55
C PRO A 56 -14.75 15.94 17.27
N GLU A 57 -14.31 17.20 17.38
CA GLU A 57 -13.75 17.94 16.24
C GLU A 57 -12.48 17.25 15.70
N LEU A 58 -11.61 16.78 16.61
CA LEU A 58 -10.39 16.08 16.25
C LEU A 58 -10.67 14.72 15.61
N GLU A 59 -11.58 13.93 16.18
CA GLU A 59 -12.00 12.62 15.66
C GLU A 59 -12.53 12.76 14.24
N LEU A 60 -13.40 13.74 14.00
CA LEU A 60 -13.96 13.97 12.67
C LEU A 60 -12.90 14.40 11.65
N LEU A 61 -11.96 15.28 12.05
CA LEU A 61 -10.81 15.61 11.20
C LEU A 61 -9.96 14.38 10.89
N THR A 62 -9.63 13.59 11.90
CA THR A 62 -8.76 12.42 11.76
C THR A 62 -9.39 11.33 10.88
N TYR A 63 -10.70 11.12 11.00
CA TYR A 63 -11.48 10.27 10.09
C TYR A 63 -11.37 10.75 8.64
N TRP A 64 -11.56 12.06 8.40
CA TRP A 64 -11.50 12.63 7.06
C TRP A 64 -10.07 12.72 6.49
N LEU A 65 -9.06 12.72 7.34
CA LEU A 65 -7.64 12.71 6.99
C LEU A 65 -7.06 11.30 6.85
N ASP A 66 -7.84 10.26 7.18
CA ASP A 66 -7.41 8.85 7.19
C ASP A 66 -6.21 8.59 8.12
N ILE A 67 -6.24 9.18 9.32
CA ILE A 67 -5.19 9.06 10.35
C ILE A 67 -5.84 8.62 11.67
N PRO A 68 -5.27 7.66 12.42
CA PRO A 68 -5.77 7.35 13.77
C PRO A 68 -5.65 8.54 14.72
N VAL A 69 -6.71 8.85 15.48
CA VAL A 69 -6.71 9.94 16.47
C VAL A 69 -5.57 9.82 17.49
N THR A 70 -5.21 8.59 17.85
CA THR A 70 -4.10 8.27 18.76
C THR A 70 -2.77 8.76 18.24
N ASN A 71 -2.53 8.78 16.92
CA ASN A 71 -1.26 9.26 16.38
C ASN A 71 -1.04 10.74 16.74
N LEU A 72 -2.08 11.57 16.59
CA LEU A 72 -2.03 12.99 16.93
C LEU A 72 -1.94 13.21 18.44
N LEU A 73 -2.59 12.34 19.24
CA LEU A 73 -2.53 12.40 20.69
C LEU A 73 -1.19 11.93 21.25
N ASP A 74 -0.51 10.98 20.63
CA ASP A 74 0.77 10.45 21.09
C ASP A 74 1.96 11.22 20.49
N GLY A 75 1.71 12.14 19.55
CA GLY A 75 2.76 12.87 18.83
C GLY A 75 3.54 11.96 17.89
N LEU A 76 2.90 10.88 17.41
CA LEU A 76 3.44 10.02 16.38
C LEU A 76 3.26 10.70 15.02
N PRO A 77 4.28 10.66 14.14
CA PRO A 77 4.19 11.27 12.83
C PRO A 77 2.99 10.69 12.05
N SER A 78 2.21 11.60 11.47
CA SER A 78 0.95 11.34 10.76
C SER A 78 1.07 10.34 9.58
N ALA A 79 2.27 10.17 9.03
CA ALA A 79 2.64 9.05 8.18
C ALA A 79 4.17 8.88 8.24
N PRO A 80 4.71 7.66 8.11
CA PRO A 80 6.12 7.51 7.79
C PRO A 80 6.35 8.11 6.41
N GLU A 81 7.11 9.21 6.35
CA GLU A 81 7.66 9.70 5.10
C GLU A 81 8.47 8.54 4.49
N ARG A 82 8.01 8.02 3.35
CA ARG A 82 8.73 6.94 2.66
C ARG A 82 10.02 7.53 2.12
N THR A 83 11.08 7.44 2.91
CA THR A 83 12.40 7.88 2.47
C THR A 83 12.79 7.08 1.23
N VAL A 84 12.90 7.77 0.09
CA VAL A 84 13.39 7.18 -1.15
C VAL A 84 14.90 7.02 -1.01
N GLN A 85 15.34 5.88 -0.49
CA GLN A 85 16.76 5.59 -0.23
C GLN A 85 17.53 5.13 -1.48
N PHE A 86 17.00 5.36 -2.68
CA PHE A 86 17.53 4.85 -3.93
C PHE A 86 17.53 5.93 -5.01
N ASP A 87 18.51 5.89 -5.92
CA ASP A 87 18.54 6.77 -7.08
C ASP A 87 17.36 6.44 -8.02
N PRO A 88 16.40 7.37 -8.23
CA PRO A 88 15.26 7.14 -9.11
C PRO A 88 15.66 6.76 -10.54
N LYS A 89 16.78 7.27 -11.05
CA LYS A 89 17.27 6.95 -12.41
C LYS A 89 17.67 5.48 -12.53
N VAL A 90 18.31 4.94 -11.48
CA VAL A 90 18.72 3.53 -11.43
C VAL A 90 17.48 2.64 -11.40
N VAL A 91 16.50 2.94 -10.55
CA VAL A 91 15.26 2.15 -10.46
C VAL A 91 14.47 2.18 -11.76
N VAL A 92 14.26 3.36 -12.33
CA VAL A 92 13.50 3.50 -13.59
C VAL A 92 14.21 2.78 -14.74
N SER A 93 15.52 2.97 -14.91
CA SER A 93 16.27 2.32 -16.00
C SER A 93 16.33 0.79 -15.84
N PHE A 94 16.47 0.30 -14.61
CA PHE A 94 16.42 -1.14 -14.32
C PHE A 94 15.06 -1.73 -14.68
N ARG A 95 13.97 -1.09 -14.23
CA ARG A 95 12.60 -1.53 -14.55
C ARG A 95 12.29 -1.50 -16.05
N GLN A 96 12.76 -0.48 -16.77
CA GLN A 96 12.63 -0.43 -18.23
C GLN A 96 13.27 -1.65 -18.91
N LYS A 97 14.47 -2.06 -18.48
CA LYS A 97 15.13 -3.25 -19.01
C LYS A 97 14.37 -4.54 -18.66
N MET A 98 13.85 -4.67 -17.44
CA MET A 98 13.04 -5.82 -17.04
C MET A 98 11.76 -5.94 -17.89
N ILE A 99 11.05 -4.83 -18.10
CA ILE A 99 9.83 -4.80 -18.92
C ILE A 99 10.15 -5.20 -20.36
N GLY A 100 11.22 -4.66 -20.95
CA GLY A 100 11.67 -5.05 -22.29
C GLY A 100 12.04 -6.53 -22.40
N ALA A 101 12.77 -7.06 -21.41
CA ALA A 101 13.13 -8.48 -21.36
C ALA A 101 11.90 -9.40 -21.21
N LEU A 102 10.93 -9.01 -20.40
CA LEU A 102 9.68 -9.75 -20.24
C LEU A 102 8.87 -9.74 -21.54
N LEU A 103 8.75 -8.59 -22.22
CA LEU A 103 8.10 -8.49 -23.52
C LEU A 103 8.76 -9.42 -24.54
N ARG A 104 10.10 -9.44 -24.60
CA ARG A 104 10.86 -10.37 -25.45
C ARG A 104 10.54 -11.82 -25.13
N LYS A 105 10.56 -12.19 -23.85
CA LYS A 105 10.24 -13.54 -23.38
C LYS A 105 8.84 -13.95 -23.84
N GLN A 106 7.85 -13.08 -23.66
CA GLN A 106 6.46 -13.36 -24.03
C GLN A 106 6.27 -13.46 -25.55
N ARG A 107 6.93 -12.61 -26.35
CA ARG A 107 6.93 -12.72 -27.81
C ARG A 107 7.51 -14.06 -28.28
N ILE A 108 8.63 -14.49 -27.70
CA ILE A 108 9.25 -15.78 -28.04
C ILE A 108 8.34 -16.94 -27.65
N ALA A 109 7.70 -16.87 -26.47
CA ALA A 109 6.73 -17.89 -26.03
C ALA A 109 5.47 -17.94 -26.92
N ALA A 110 5.14 -16.85 -27.59
CA ALA A 110 4.09 -16.78 -28.62
C ALA A 110 4.59 -17.16 -30.03
N GLU A 111 5.84 -17.62 -30.15
CA GLU A 111 6.49 -18.05 -31.41
C GLU A 111 6.51 -16.96 -32.50
N MET A 112 6.43 -15.68 -32.11
CA MET A 112 6.43 -14.56 -33.05
C MET A 112 7.85 -14.03 -33.27
N THR A 113 8.19 -13.71 -34.52
CA THR A 113 9.37 -12.89 -34.84
C THR A 113 9.13 -11.42 -34.49
N ILE A 114 10.20 -10.62 -34.42
CA ILE A 114 10.09 -9.17 -34.22
C ILE A 114 9.26 -8.53 -35.33
N SER A 115 9.45 -8.94 -36.60
CA SER A 115 8.72 -8.40 -37.74
C SER A 115 7.22 -8.71 -37.67
N GLN A 116 6.85 -9.94 -37.28
CA GLN A 116 5.44 -10.32 -37.14
C GLN A 116 4.75 -9.54 -36.01
N LEU A 117 5.41 -9.34 -34.87
CA LEU A 117 4.83 -8.53 -33.80
C LEU A 117 4.70 -7.07 -34.25
N ALA A 118 5.74 -6.54 -34.88
CA ALA A 118 5.79 -5.17 -35.39
C ALA A 118 4.65 -4.90 -36.39
N GLU A 119 4.42 -5.81 -37.34
CA GLU A 119 3.30 -5.76 -38.28
C GLU A 119 1.95 -5.82 -37.56
N LYS A 120 1.78 -6.76 -36.63
CA LYS A 120 0.54 -6.95 -35.87
C LYS A 120 0.11 -5.70 -35.10
N VAL A 121 1.07 -4.94 -34.54
CA VAL A 121 0.78 -3.71 -33.77
C VAL A 121 0.98 -2.40 -34.56
N GLY A 122 1.35 -2.48 -35.84
CA GLY A 122 1.61 -1.31 -36.69
C GLY A 122 2.85 -0.49 -36.28
N PHE A 123 3.86 -1.10 -35.68
CA PHE A 123 5.11 -0.44 -35.28
C PHE A 123 6.28 -0.81 -36.20
N PRO A 124 7.33 0.03 -36.30
CA PRO A 124 8.57 -0.38 -36.94
C PRO A 124 9.27 -1.52 -36.17
N ALA A 125 9.81 -2.53 -36.86
CA ALA A 125 10.55 -3.63 -36.23
C ALA A 125 11.74 -3.14 -35.36
N SER A 126 12.40 -2.05 -35.78
CA SER A 126 13.46 -1.39 -35.01
C SER A 126 12.97 -0.84 -33.66
N ARG A 127 11.70 -0.38 -33.59
CA ARG A 127 11.07 0.12 -32.37
C ARG A 127 10.83 -1.03 -31.38
N ILE A 128 10.26 -2.14 -31.84
CA ILE A 128 10.08 -3.36 -31.03
C ILE A 128 11.43 -3.84 -30.50
N SER A 129 12.44 -3.89 -31.37
CA SER A 129 13.79 -4.28 -31.00
C SER A 129 14.42 -3.37 -29.94
N ALA A 130 14.20 -2.05 -30.02
CA ALA A 130 14.68 -1.09 -29.04
C ALA A 130 13.95 -1.19 -27.68
N TYR A 131 12.66 -1.50 -27.70
CA TYR A 131 11.87 -1.78 -26.50
C TYR A 131 12.36 -3.05 -25.80
N GLU A 132 12.54 -4.15 -26.52
CA GLU A 132 12.99 -5.43 -25.96
C GLU A 132 14.40 -5.36 -25.35
N ARG A 133 15.27 -4.48 -25.87
CA ARG A 133 16.60 -4.23 -25.30
C ARG A 133 16.59 -3.25 -24.12
N GLY A 134 15.47 -2.60 -23.84
CA GLY A 134 15.39 -1.52 -22.85
C GLY A 134 16.23 -0.29 -23.21
N THR A 135 16.64 -0.13 -24.47
CA THR A 135 17.36 1.08 -24.95
C THR A 135 16.41 2.24 -25.22
N ARG A 136 15.10 1.97 -25.28
CA ARG A 136 14.03 2.95 -25.41
C ARG A 136 12.93 2.63 -24.40
N PRO A 137 12.43 3.60 -23.63
CA PRO A 137 11.27 3.38 -22.76
C PRO A 137 10.02 3.08 -23.59
N ILE A 138 9.17 2.18 -23.07
CA ILE A 138 7.88 1.82 -23.69
C ILE A 138 6.79 2.70 -23.08
N PRO A 139 6.12 3.59 -23.85
CA PRO A 139 4.95 4.31 -23.36
C PRO A 139 3.83 3.35 -22.99
N ILE A 140 3.03 3.69 -21.96
CA ILE A 140 1.94 2.82 -21.48
C ILE A 140 0.99 2.38 -22.60
N PRO A 141 0.45 3.27 -23.47
CA PRO A 141 -0.44 2.83 -24.55
C PRO A 141 0.22 1.87 -25.52
N SER A 142 1.53 2.05 -25.76
CA SER A 142 2.29 1.13 -26.61
C SER A 142 2.50 -0.22 -25.93
N LEU A 143 2.74 -0.24 -24.63
CA LEU A 143 2.87 -1.47 -23.85
C LEU A 143 1.54 -2.23 -23.82
N GLU A 144 0.42 -1.56 -23.58
CA GLU A 144 -0.92 -2.16 -23.59
C GLU A 144 -1.22 -2.88 -24.90
N VAL A 145 -1.03 -2.21 -26.04
CA VAL A 145 -1.23 -2.81 -27.38
C VAL A 145 -0.31 -4.01 -27.60
N LEU A 146 0.96 -3.93 -27.17
CA LEU A 146 1.92 -5.04 -27.29
C LEU A 146 1.50 -6.24 -26.45
N VAL A 147 1.12 -6.00 -25.20
CA VAL A 147 0.70 -7.02 -24.23
C VAL A 147 -0.57 -7.72 -24.67
N ASP A 148 -1.58 -6.95 -25.10
CA ASP A 148 -2.84 -7.47 -25.64
C ASP A 148 -2.62 -8.29 -26.92
N SER A 149 -1.77 -7.80 -27.83
CA SER A 149 -1.43 -8.54 -29.06
C SER A 149 -0.73 -9.88 -28.81
N LEU A 150 -0.13 -10.07 -27.63
CA LEU A 150 0.50 -11.31 -27.19
C LEU A 150 -0.43 -12.19 -26.32
N GLY A 151 -1.68 -11.77 -26.11
CA GLY A 151 -2.65 -12.47 -25.26
C GLY A 151 -2.24 -12.50 -23.78
N ARG A 152 -1.55 -11.45 -23.30
CA ARG A 152 -1.03 -11.34 -21.93
C ARG A 152 -1.80 -10.28 -21.14
N SER A 153 -1.60 -10.26 -19.83
CA SER A 153 -2.17 -9.21 -18.96
C SER A 153 -1.14 -8.15 -18.61
N MET A 154 -1.58 -6.89 -18.51
CA MET A 154 -0.77 -5.78 -18.00
C MET A 154 -0.30 -6.04 -16.55
N ASP A 155 -1.06 -6.81 -15.78
CA ASP A 155 -0.70 -7.17 -14.40
C ASP A 155 0.64 -7.92 -14.32
N GLU A 156 1.00 -8.70 -15.35
CA GLU A 156 2.28 -9.43 -15.42
C GLU A 156 3.50 -8.49 -15.51
N TYR A 157 3.29 -7.22 -15.88
CA TYR A 157 4.35 -6.22 -16.02
C TYR A 157 4.46 -5.28 -14.83
N ILE A 158 3.47 -5.29 -13.92
CA ILE A 158 3.50 -4.53 -12.68
C ILE A 158 4.53 -5.17 -11.74
N ASP A 159 5.32 -4.34 -11.06
CA ASP A 159 6.32 -4.82 -10.10
C ASP A 159 5.66 -5.26 -8.79
N THR A 160 4.92 -6.38 -8.82
CA THR A 160 4.23 -6.94 -7.65
C THR A 160 5.07 -7.95 -6.88
N GLU A 161 6.04 -8.58 -7.55
CA GLU A 161 6.85 -9.68 -6.99
C GLU A 161 8.35 -9.35 -6.90
N GLY A 162 8.79 -8.19 -7.38
CA GLY A 162 10.20 -7.79 -7.30
C GLY A 162 10.73 -7.68 -5.87
N GLN A 163 12.05 -7.64 -5.74
CA GLN A 163 12.73 -7.44 -4.46
C GLN A 163 12.90 -5.94 -4.12
N GLY A 164 12.33 -5.05 -4.94
CA GLY A 164 12.42 -3.60 -4.76
C GLY A 164 11.38 -3.04 -3.77
N PRO A 165 11.59 -1.81 -3.28
CA PRO A 165 10.69 -1.14 -2.34
C PRO A 165 9.29 -0.90 -2.92
N ILE A 166 9.18 -0.71 -4.25
CA ILE A 166 7.89 -0.58 -4.95
C ILE A 166 7.10 -1.89 -4.88
N ALA A 167 7.75 -3.03 -5.15
CA ALA A 167 7.13 -4.34 -5.02
C ALA A 167 6.78 -4.69 -3.56
N GLY A 168 7.64 -4.34 -2.61
CA GLY A 168 7.33 -4.42 -1.18
C GLY A 168 6.04 -3.67 -0.84
N TRP A 169 5.92 -2.43 -1.31
CA TRP A 169 4.72 -1.62 -1.13
C TRP A 169 3.46 -2.24 -1.75
N TYR A 170 3.54 -2.74 -2.99
CA TYR A 170 2.40 -3.44 -3.61
C TYR A 170 1.99 -4.69 -2.83
N ARG A 171 2.96 -5.47 -2.33
CA ARG A 171 2.68 -6.66 -1.50
C ARG A 171 1.99 -6.30 -0.19
N GLU A 172 2.48 -5.29 0.52
CA GLU A 172 1.86 -4.82 1.77
C GLU A 172 0.43 -4.36 1.52
N ARG A 173 0.21 -3.56 0.47
CA ARG A 173 -1.13 -3.09 0.12
C ARG A 173 -2.08 -4.22 -0.24
N ARG A 174 -1.64 -5.17 -1.06
CA ARG A 174 -2.43 -6.36 -1.43
C ARG A 174 -2.74 -7.24 -0.21
N ALA A 175 -1.76 -7.42 0.69
CA ALA A 175 -1.95 -8.18 1.92
C ALA A 175 -2.99 -7.50 2.82
N TYR A 176 -2.95 -6.18 2.94
CA TYR A 176 -3.93 -5.40 3.69
C TYR A 176 -5.35 -5.49 3.08
N GLU A 177 -5.48 -5.35 1.76
CA GLU A 177 -6.75 -5.52 1.04
C GLU A 177 -7.31 -6.95 1.21
N THR A 178 -6.45 -7.96 1.12
CA THR A 178 -6.81 -9.37 1.35
C THR A 178 -7.28 -9.57 2.79
N PHE A 179 -6.56 -9.05 3.79
CA PHE A 179 -6.96 -9.12 5.18
C PHE A 179 -8.33 -8.46 5.41
N ARG A 180 -8.57 -7.29 4.80
CA ARG A 180 -9.88 -6.60 4.87
C ARG A 180 -11.01 -7.41 4.23
N SER A 181 -10.72 -8.27 3.25
CA SER A 181 -11.73 -9.13 2.61
C SER A 181 -12.11 -10.37 3.41
N LEU A 182 -11.35 -10.72 4.47
CA LEU A 182 -11.68 -11.84 5.34
C LEU A 182 -13.01 -11.60 6.08
N PRO A 183 -13.75 -12.65 6.45
CA PRO A 183 -14.95 -12.53 7.28
C PRO A 183 -14.69 -11.75 8.58
N PRO A 184 -15.65 -10.96 9.09
CA PRO A 184 -15.45 -10.12 10.29
C PRO A 184 -14.99 -10.91 11.52
N ASP A 185 -15.63 -12.04 11.80
CA ASP A 185 -15.29 -12.96 12.89
C ASP A 185 -13.83 -13.46 12.80
N VAL A 186 -13.37 -13.79 11.60
CA VAL A 186 -11.97 -14.20 11.37
C VAL A 186 -11.01 -13.03 11.59
N ARG A 187 -11.35 -11.83 11.12
CA ARG A 187 -10.50 -10.65 11.32
C ARG A 187 -10.38 -10.28 12.80
N ASP A 188 -11.50 -10.30 13.52
CA ASP A 188 -11.57 -9.97 14.94
C ASP A 188 -10.71 -10.96 15.75
N PHE A 189 -10.84 -12.26 15.47
CA PHE A 189 -9.98 -13.29 16.07
C PHE A 189 -8.48 -13.08 15.79
N LEU A 190 -8.12 -12.71 14.55
CA LEU A 190 -6.72 -12.47 14.16
C LEU A 190 -6.15 -11.16 14.71
N ALA A 191 -6.99 -10.20 15.07
CA ALA A 191 -6.56 -8.90 15.60
C ALA A 191 -6.07 -8.99 17.06
N GLU A 192 -6.43 -10.05 17.79
CA GLU A 192 -6.00 -10.32 19.16
C GLU A 192 -4.60 -10.98 19.19
N PRO A 193 -3.58 -10.33 19.78
CA PRO A 193 -2.21 -10.88 19.83
C PRO A 193 -2.11 -12.24 20.54
N GLU A 194 -2.98 -12.50 21.52
CA GLU A 194 -3.08 -13.76 22.26
C GLU A 194 -3.41 -14.94 21.34
N ASN A 195 -4.15 -14.68 20.25
CA ASN A 195 -4.57 -15.72 19.31
C ASN A 195 -3.48 -16.15 18.33
N SER A 196 -2.31 -15.51 18.37
CA SER A 196 -1.17 -15.88 17.53
C SER A 196 -0.72 -17.34 17.74
N GLY A 197 -0.95 -17.92 18.92
CA GLY A 197 -0.71 -19.34 19.21
C GLY A 197 -1.57 -20.27 18.36
N PHE A 198 -2.87 -19.99 18.24
CA PHE A 198 -3.81 -20.77 17.42
C PHE A 198 -3.45 -20.69 15.94
N VAL A 199 -3.11 -19.50 15.44
CA VAL A 199 -2.70 -19.30 14.05
C VAL A 199 -1.43 -20.10 13.75
N ARG A 200 -0.42 -20.01 14.61
CA ARG A 200 0.83 -20.79 14.45
C ARG A 200 0.58 -22.30 14.51
N ALA A 201 -0.32 -22.76 15.37
CA ALA A 201 -0.72 -24.17 15.41
C ALA A 201 -1.38 -24.60 14.09
N ALA A 202 -2.32 -23.81 13.56
CA ALA A 202 -2.96 -24.06 12.27
C ALA A 202 -1.96 -24.09 11.10
N MET A 203 -0.99 -23.16 11.09
CA MET A 203 0.09 -23.15 10.10
C MET A 203 0.93 -24.44 10.16
N LYS A 204 1.34 -24.87 11.36
CA LYS A 204 2.07 -26.14 11.56
C LYS A 204 1.23 -27.35 11.13
N MET A 205 -0.06 -27.34 11.41
CA MET A 205 -0.97 -28.42 10.99
C MET A 205 -1.03 -28.55 9.47
N ARG A 206 -1.04 -27.44 8.73
CA ARG A 206 -1.02 -27.46 7.25
C ARG A 206 0.22 -28.15 6.66
N GLU A 207 1.34 -28.14 7.38
CA GLU A 207 2.59 -28.80 6.96
C GLU A 207 2.57 -30.32 7.23
N ILE A 208 1.63 -30.79 8.07
CA ILE A 208 1.44 -32.20 8.39
C ILE A 208 0.52 -32.82 7.34
N SER A 209 0.83 -34.04 6.87
CA SER A 209 -0.01 -34.75 5.91
C SER A 209 -1.44 -34.94 6.46
N SER A 210 -2.44 -34.84 5.58
CA SER A 210 -3.85 -34.99 5.92
C SER A 210 -4.16 -36.27 6.69
N TYR A 211 -3.40 -37.35 6.43
CA TYR A 211 -3.46 -38.60 7.17
C TYR A 211 -3.12 -38.43 8.66
N LYS A 212 -1.98 -37.81 8.98
CA LYS A 212 -1.53 -37.61 10.37
C LYS A 212 -2.46 -36.70 11.16
N LEU A 213 -3.06 -35.69 10.52
CA LEU A 213 -4.06 -34.84 11.17
C LEU A 213 -5.33 -35.62 11.54
N ARG A 214 -5.77 -36.53 10.67
CA ARG A 214 -6.94 -37.37 10.91
C ARG A 214 -6.73 -38.30 12.10
N THR A 215 -5.58 -38.98 12.15
CA THR A 215 -5.21 -39.85 13.28
C THR A 215 -5.11 -39.06 14.59
N LEU A 216 -4.60 -37.82 14.54
CA LEU A 216 -4.51 -36.96 15.72
C LEU A 216 -5.90 -36.54 16.21
N ALA A 217 -6.81 -36.17 15.30
CA ALA A 217 -8.20 -35.84 15.62
C ALA A 217 -8.95 -37.05 16.21
N GLU A 218 -8.77 -38.24 15.64
CA GLU A 218 -9.36 -39.49 16.17
C GLU A 218 -8.84 -39.80 17.58
N SER A 219 -7.55 -39.59 17.83
CA SER A 219 -6.97 -39.80 19.17
C SER A 219 -7.47 -38.79 20.20
N LEU A 220 -7.66 -37.51 19.83
CA LEU A 220 -8.23 -36.49 20.71
C LEU A 220 -9.72 -36.73 21.00
N ALA A 221 -10.48 -37.15 19.98
CA ALA A 221 -11.88 -37.53 20.15
C ALA A 221 -12.02 -38.71 21.12
N ALA A 222 -11.19 -39.74 21.00
CA ALA A 222 -11.20 -40.90 21.89
C ALA A 222 -10.82 -40.60 23.36
N ILE A 223 -10.09 -39.50 23.61
CA ILE A 223 -9.72 -39.06 24.98
C ILE A 223 -10.82 -38.18 25.60
N THR A 224 -11.65 -37.55 24.76
CA THR A 224 -12.70 -36.61 25.20
C THR A 224 -14.10 -37.24 25.27
N SER A 225 -14.26 -38.48 24.78
CA SER A 225 -15.44 -39.34 24.89
C SER A 225 -15.33 -40.33 26.05
#